data_AF-A0A9W9Q5D1-F1
#
_entry.id   AF-A0A9W9Q5D1-F1
#
_cell.length_a   1.000
_cell.length_b   1.000
_cell.length_c   1.000
_cell.angle_alpha   90.00
_cell.angle_beta   90.00
_cell.angle_gamma   90.00
#
_symmetry.space_group_name_H-M   'P 1'
#
loop_
_entity.id
_entity.type
_entity.pdbx_description
1 polymer ?
#
loop_
_entity_poly.entity_id
_entity_poly.type
_entity_poly.pdbx_seq_one_letter_code
_entity_poly.pdbx_strand_id
1 'polypeptide(L)'
;MPPKRKRSGDSQNADESKHYAYLTPSVRRVPEKTIKAKWSTLPEPVQDKVRDLFHSLERPVIVRQQNEKKRIEAQSAVNAVVRNLGRRLPRMPFPPITKDSNFDYESALDEHRSLEANLATMKDSIDLLKAEIAKEEALLAEEKKSLQEMDKNAKRAEAERKRQTKNEHPVLRQLDELPQIADQTYEFSLLDTTGSQTGLDELDADPAIQKLMNQLHGHLQSMQSNTAPMAGLSEAITRSQAALDHYSTPND
;
A
#
# COMPACT_ATOMS: atom_id res chain seq x y z
N MET A 1 38.34 26.78 43.30
CA MET A 1 37.39 25.69 42.98
C MET A 1 36.45 26.17 41.88
N PRO A 2 36.36 25.49 40.72
CA PRO A 2 35.43 25.90 39.68
C PRO A 2 34.07 25.20 39.85
N PRO A 3 32.94 25.87 39.53
CA PRO A 3 31.61 25.35 39.82
C PRO A 3 31.16 24.29 38.79
N LYS A 4 30.49 23.24 39.30
CA LYS A 4 29.92 22.14 38.53
C LYS A 4 28.78 22.65 37.62
N ARG A 5 28.94 22.54 36.30
CA ARG A 5 27.84 22.75 35.32
C ARG A 5 26.86 21.57 35.42
N LYS A 6 25.66 21.84 35.96
CA LYS A 6 24.48 20.96 35.92
C LYS A 6 23.95 20.98 34.48
N ARG A 7 24.18 19.92 33.70
CA ARG A 7 23.48 19.70 32.43
C ARG A 7 22.08 19.20 32.75
N SER A 8 21.10 20.09 32.60
CA SER A 8 19.68 19.76 32.51
C SER A 8 19.46 18.84 31.32
N GLY A 9 19.12 17.59 31.59
CA GLY A 9 18.50 16.72 30.60
C GLY A 9 17.04 17.14 30.48
N ASP A 10 16.76 17.99 29.50
CA ASP A 10 15.40 18.30 29.09
C ASP A 10 15.05 17.35 27.95
N SER A 11 14.25 16.34 28.26
CA SER A 11 13.66 15.41 27.29
C SER A 11 12.33 14.94 27.86
N GLN A 12 11.46 15.90 28.10
CA GLN A 12 10.05 15.63 28.37
C GLN A 12 9.25 16.69 27.62
N ASN A 13 8.85 16.38 26.39
CA ASN A 13 7.61 16.82 25.76
C ASN A 13 7.45 16.19 24.37
N ALA A 14 6.23 15.72 24.08
CA ALA A 14 5.73 15.05 22.87
C ALA A 14 5.85 13.51 22.80
N ASP A 15 5.31 12.83 23.82
CA ASP A 15 4.67 11.52 23.61
C ASP A 15 3.22 11.78 23.15
N GLU A 16 3.05 12.12 21.87
CA GLU A 16 1.80 11.80 21.17
C GLU A 16 1.98 10.42 20.55
N SER A 17 1.00 9.55 20.76
CA SER A 17 0.99 8.11 20.47
C SER A 17 1.57 7.75 19.10
N LYS A 18 2.85 7.37 19.06
CA LYS A 18 3.49 6.86 17.85
C LYS A 18 3.01 5.42 17.63
N HIS A 19 1.98 5.28 16.79
CA HIS A 19 1.37 4.00 16.42
C HIS A 19 2.28 3.09 15.56
N TYR A 20 3.50 3.54 15.26
CA TYR A 20 4.46 2.86 14.40
C TYR A 20 5.85 2.85 15.04
N ALA A 21 6.64 1.82 14.74
CA ALA A 21 8.02 1.70 15.19
C ALA A 21 8.87 2.86 14.63
N TYR A 22 9.51 3.62 15.52
CA TYR A 22 10.42 4.70 15.16
C TYR A 22 11.81 4.41 15.73
N LEU A 23 12.85 4.76 14.97
CA LEU A 23 14.23 4.61 15.43
C LEU A 23 14.60 5.78 16.36
N THR A 24 15.13 5.48 17.53
CA THR A 24 15.69 6.48 18.44
C THR A 24 17.21 6.55 18.31
N PRO A 25 17.81 7.76 18.34
CA PRO A 25 19.26 7.88 18.29
C PRO A 25 19.89 7.25 19.54
N SER A 26 20.67 6.18 19.34
CA SER A 26 21.31 5.42 20.42
C SER A 26 22.81 5.67 20.46
N VAL A 27 23.29 6.32 21.53
CA VAL A 27 24.73 6.52 21.76
C VAL A 27 25.30 5.31 22.51
N ARG A 28 26.12 4.50 21.83
CA ARG A 28 26.83 3.36 22.44
C ARG A 28 28.20 3.80 22.95
N ARG A 29 28.47 3.59 24.25
CA ARG A 29 29.80 3.76 24.83
C ARG A 29 30.62 2.50 24.60
N VAL A 30 31.72 2.60 23.86
CA VAL A 30 32.60 1.46 23.55
C VAL A 30 33.88 1.57 24.39
N PRO A 31 34.26 0.53 25.15
CA PRO A 31 35.48 0.58 25.95
C PRO A 31 36.73 0.49 25.06
N GLU A 32 37.82 1.16 25.46
CA GLU A 32 39.06 1.20 24.67
C GLU A 32 39.66 -0.18 24.39
N LYS A 33 39.46 -1.15 25.29
CA LYS A 33 39.88 -2.55 25.08
C LYS A 33 39.21 -3.16 23.85
N THR A 34 37.91 -2.87 23.65
CA THR A 34 37.17 -3.34 22.47
C THR A 34 37.64 -2.66 21.19
N ILE A 35 38.00 -1.37 21.27
CA ILE A 35 38.59 -0.65 20.13
C ILE A 35 39.91 -1.32 19.74
N LYS A 36 40.86 -1.48 20.68
CA LYS A 36 42.18 -2.06 20.39
C LYS A 36 42.12 -3.53 19.95
N ALA A 37 41.15 -4.30 20.43
CA ALA A 37 41.04 -5.73 20.14
C ALA A 37 40.21 -6.06 18.89
N LYS A 38 39.13 -5.31 18.61
CA LYS A 38 38.18 -5.64 17.55
C LYS A 38 38.21 -4.69 16.36
N TRP A 39 38.81 -3.51 16.49
CA TRP A 39 38.86 -2.55 15.39
C TRP A 39 40.16 -2.77 14.64
N SER A 40 40.03 -3.22 13.39
CA SER A 40 41.16 -3.41 12.50
C SER A 40 41.48 -2.12 11.76
N THR A 41 42.67 -2.07 11.20
CA THR A 41 43.05 -1.04 10.22
C THR A 41 42.35 -1.32 8.90
N LEU A 42 42.11 -0.26 8.13
CA LEU A 42 41.45 -0.36 6.84
C LEU A 42 42.35 -1.09 5.82
N PRO A 43 41.82 -1.92 4.91
CA PRO A 43 42.60 -2.52 3.82
C PRO A 43 43.23 -1.46 2.91
N GLU A 44 44.45 -1.71 2.42
CA GLU A 44 45.18 -0.82 1.51
C GLU A 44 44.37 -0.29 0.30
N PRO A 45 43.60 -1.10 -0.45
CA PRO A 45 42.82 -0.57 -1.58
C PRO A 45 41.77 0.47 -1.18
N VAL A 46 41.25 0.38 0.05
CA VAL A 46 40.25 1.33 0.55
C VAL A 46 40.94 2.56 1.13
N GLN A 47 42.17 2.40 1.63
CA GLN A 47 43.00 3.55 2.01
C GLN A 47 43.27 4.45 0.81
N ASP A 48 43.49 3.88 -0.37
CA ASP A 48 43.68 4.65 -1.61
C ASP A 48 42.41 5.37 -2.03
N LYS A 49 41.23 4.73 -1.95
CA LYS A 49 39.93 5.40 -2.16
C LYS A 49 39.73 6.59 -1.23
N VAL A 50 40.09 6.45 0.05
CA VAL A 50 40.00 7.55 1.02
C VAL A 50 41.00 8.67 0.70
N ARG A 51 42.19 8.35 0.17
CA ARG A 51 43.13 9.36 -0.32
C ARG A 51 42.55 10.10 -1.52
N ASP A 52 41.95 9.40 -2.48
CA ASP A 52 41.30 10.01 -3.63
C ASP A 52 40.14 10.92 -3.21
N LEU A 53 39.36 10.50 -2.22
CA LEU A 53 38.33 11.33 -1.59
C LEU A 53 38.92 12.60 -0.96
N PHE A 54 40.06 12.50 -0.27
CA PHE A 54 40.70 13.71 0.26
C PHE A 54 41.10 14.67 -0.86
N HIS A 55 41.65 14.18 -1.97
CA HIS A 55 42.01 15.01 -3.13
C HIS A 55 40.79 15.65 -3.81
N SER A 56 39.66 14.95 -3.89
CA SER A 56 38.43 15.50 -4.48
C SER A 56 37.86 16.63 -3.60
N LEU A 57 37.94 16.50 -2.28
CA LEU A 57 37.50 17.50 -1.31
C LEU A 57 38.39 18.75 -1.24
N GLU A 58 39.61 18.72 -1.80
CA GLU A 58 40.47 19.91 -1.88
C GLU A 58 39.94 20.94 -2.88
N ARG A 59 39.38 20.45 -4.01
CA ARG A 59 39.00 21.30 -5.16
C ARG A 59 37.98 22.39 -4.78
N PRO A 60 36.90 22.11 -4.03
CA PRO A 60 35.95 23.14 -3.63
C PRO A 60 36.57 24.26 -2.77
N VAL A 61 37.52 23.93 -1.90
CA VAL A 61 38.18 24.89 -1.01
C VAL A 61 39.08 25.84 -1.81
N ILE A 62 39.81 25.30 -2.79
CA ILE A 62 40.70 26.07 -3.66
C ILE A 62 39.88 26.97 -4.59
N VAL A 63 38.83 26.43 -5.22
CA VAL A 63 37.98 27.17 -6.19
C VAL A 63 37.23 28.32 -5.51
N ARG A 64 36.85 28.16 -4.23
CA ARG A 64 36.18 29.21 -3.45
C ARG A 64 37.04 30.47 -3.28
N GLN A 65 38.37 30.36 -3.28
CA GLN A 65 39.25 31.52 -3.18
C GLN A 65 39.33 32.23 -4.53
N GLN A 66 39.04 33.53 -4.59
CA GLN A 66 39.11 34.31 -5.83
C GLN A 66 40.55 34.79 -6.13
N ASN A 67 41.35 35.04 -5.10
CA ASN A 67 42.71 35.57 -5.26
C ASN A 67 43.73 34.45 -5.46
N GLU A 68 44.57 34.56 -6.49
CA GLU A 68 45.60 33.56 -6.81
C GLU A 68 46.55 33.28 -5.65
N LYS A 69 47.02 34.33 -4.97
CA LYS A 69 47.90 34.18 -3.78
C LYS A 69 47.21 33.37 -2.66
N LYS A 70 45.91 33.60 -2.45
CA LYS A 70 45.12 32.87 -1.45
C LYS A 70 44.80 31.44 -1.90
N ARG A 71 44.69 31.19 -3.21
CA ARG A 71 44.56 29.83 -3.77
C ARG A 71 45.80 28.99 -3.46
N ILE A 72 46.99 29.55 -3.69
CA ILE A 72 48.27 28.87 -3.44
C ILE A 72 48.45 28.59 -1.93
N GLU A 73 48.12 29.56 -1.07
CA GLU A 73 48.16 29.38 0.38
C GLU A 73 47.18 28.30 0.86
N ALA A 74 45.92 28.35 0.39
CA ALA A 74 44.91 27.36 0.70
C ALA A 74 45.30 25.96 0.19
N GLN A 75 45.84 25.87 -1.02
CA GLN A 75 46.34 24.61 -1.58
C GLN A 75 47.49 24.04 -0.74
N SER A 76 48.45 24.87 -0.32
CA SER A 76 49.55 24.44 0.56
C SER A 76 49.04 23.94 1.91
N ALA A 77 48.12 24.68 2.54
CA ALA A 77 47.54 24.33 3.83
C ALA A 77 46.71 23.04 3.76
N VAL A 78 45.87 22.87 2.74
CA VAL A 78 45.04 21.67 2.53
C VAL A 78 45.92 20.46 2.23
N ASN A 79 46.91 20.59 1.33
CA ASN A 79 47.87 19.53 1.03
C ASN A 79 48.62 19.04 2.28
N ALA A 80 48.98 19.95 3.18
CA ALA A 80 49.62 19.59 4.45
C ALA A 80 48.69 18.72 5.32
N VAL A 81 47.40 19.07 5.39
CA VAL A 81 46.39 18.29 6.12
C VAL A 81 46.17 16.92 5.47
N VAL A 82 46.01 16.85 4.15
CA VAL A 82 45.80 15.59 3.43
C VAL A 82 46.98 14.64 3.57
N ARG A 83 48.22 15.15 3.50
CA ARG A 83 49.43 14.36 3.76
C ARG A 83 49.48 13.83 5.20
N ASN A 84 49.08 14.64 6.19
CA ASN A 84 49.05 14.23 7.59
C ASN A 84 47.97 13.16 7.84
N LEU A 85 46.79 13.29 7.23
CA LEU A 85 45.71 12.30 7.32
C LEU A 85 46.09 11.00 6.62
N GLY A 86 46.68 11.07 5.42
CA GLY A 86 47.16 9.90 4.68
C GLY A 86 48.23 9.11 5.45
N ARG A 87 49.11 9.78 6.21
CA ARG A 87 50.10 9.11 7.09
C ARG A 87 49.46 8.43 8.30
N ARG A 88 48.30 8.92 8.77
CA ARG A 88 47.60 8.37 9.95
C ARG A 88 46.60 7.26 9.59
N LEU A 89 46.16 7.22 8.34
CA LEU A 89 45.16 6.26 7.85
C LEU A 89 45.52 4.78 8.10
N PRO A 90 46.78 4.32 7.91
CA PRO A 90 47.15 2.93 8.19
C PRO A 90 47.14 2.58 9.69
N ARG A 91 47.16 3.57 10.58
CA ARG A 91 47.24 3.38 12.05
C ARG A 91 45.95 3.73 12.77
N MET A 92 44.90 4.12 12.03
CA MET A 92 43.61 4.48 12.59
C MET A 92 42.74 3.22 12.74
N PRO A 93 42.25 2.91 13.94
CA PRO A 93 41.35 1.78 14.12
C PRO A 93 39.96 2.14 13.60
N PHE A 94 39.38 1.29 12.75
CA PHE A 94 38.03 1.45 12.22
C PHE A 94 37.08 0.41 12.83
N PRO A 95 35.83 0.79 13.14
CA PRO A 95 34.81 -0.16 13.58
C PRO A 95 34.64 -1.31 12.57
N PRO A 96 34.41 -2.56 13.00
CA PRO A 96 34.30 -3.71 12.10
C PRO A 96 33.10 -3.67 11.16
N ILE A 97 32.16 -2.73 11.34
CA ILE A 97 31.02 -2.53 10.46
C ILE A 97 31.37 -1.68 9.22
N THR A 98 32.53 -1.03 9.20
CA THR A 98 32.95 -0.23 8.04
C THR A 98 33.23 -1.17 6.88
N LYS A 99 32.41 -1.10 5.84
CA LYS A 99 32.62 -1.79 4.56
C LYS A 99 33.31 -0.85 3.58
N ASP A 100 33.93 -1.44 2.57
CA ASP A 100 34.63 -0.71 1.50
C ASP A 100 33.69 0.23 0.73
N SER A 101 32.42 -0.16 0.56
CA SER A 101 31.36 0.64 -0.08
C SER A 101 31.04 1.93 0.70
N ASN A 102 31.28 1.97 2.02
CA ASN A 102 31.03 3.20 2.80
C ASN A 102 31.97 4.35 2.44
N PHE A 103 33.08 4.08 1.75
CA PHE A 103 34.05 5.09 1.30
C PHE A 103 33.89 5.45 -0.18
N ASP A 104 32.94 4.85 -0.87
CA ASP A 104 32.65 5.11 -2.27
C ASP A 104 31.44 6.03 -2.39
N TYR A 105 31.67 7.24 -2.89
CA TYR A 105 30.63 8.27 -2.98
C TYR A 105 29.53 7.88 -3.96
N GLU A 106 29.88 7.27 -5.09
CA GLU A 106 28.90 6.86 -6.11
C GLU A 106 28.03 5.73 -5.59
N SER A 107 28.62 4.75 -4.90
CA SER A 107 27.87 3.66 -4.25
C SER A 107 26.86 4.21 -3.24
N ALA A 108 27.25 5.21 -2.44
CA ALA A 108 26.35 5.83 -1.46
C ALA A 108 25.22 6.63 -2.13
N LEU A 109 25.50 7.30 -3.25
CA LEU A 109 24.48 8.00 -4.04
C LEU A 109 23.48 7.03 -4.67
N ASP A 110 23.95 5.90 -5.21
CA ASP A 110 23.07 4.91 -5.83
C ASP A 110 22.18 4.21 -4.79
N GLU A 111 22.73 3.90 -3.62
CA GLU A 111 21.93 3.44 -2.47
C GLU A 111 20.86 4.48 -2.09
N HIS A 112 21.23 5.76 -2.02
CA HIS A 112 20.29 6.85 -1.72
C HIS A 112 19.16 6.92 -2.77
N ARG A 113 19.50 6.93 -4.06
CA ARG A 113 18.52 6.93 -5.16
C ARG A 113 17.59 5.73 -5.08
N SER A 114 18.12 4.55 -4.77
CA SER A 114 17.31 3.33 -4.63
C SER A 114 16.32 3.44 -3.46
N LEU A 115 16.77 4.00 -2.33
CA LEU A 115 15.92 4.21 -1.16
C LEU A 115 14.86 5.28 -1.41
N GLU A 116 15.20 6.36 -2.12
CA GLU A 116 14.25 7.40 -2.53
C GLU A 116 13.18 6.85 -3.48
N ALA A 117 13.58 6.03 -4.47
CA ALA A 117 12.65 5.37 -5.38
C ALA A 117 11.69 4.44 -4.61
N ASN A 118 12.23 3.60 -3.72
CA ASN A 118 11.42 2.72 -2.87
C ASN A 118 10.45 3.51 -1.98
N LEU A 119 10.92 4.61 -1.40
CA LEU A 119 10.10 5.51 -0.57
C LEU A 119 8.97 6.12 -1.41
N ALA A 120 9.26 6.59 -2.62
CA ALA A 120 8.25 7.12 -3.54
C ALA A 120 7.19 6.06 -3.89
N THR A 121 7.60 4.87 -4.32
CA THR A 121 6.67 3.77 -4.62
C THR A 121 5.81 3.39 -3.42
N MET A 122 6.40 3.32 -2.22
CA MET A 122 5.64 3.04 -1.00
C MET A 122 4.63 4.14 -0.68
N LYS A 123 4.99 5.42 -0.82
CA LYS A 123 4.06 6.54 -0.64
C LYS A 123 2.90 6.48 -1.63
N ASP A 124 3.20 6.25 -2.91
CA ASP A 124 2.17 6.15 -3.95
C ASP A 124 1.21 4.99 -3.65
N SER A 125 1.72 3.85 -3.19
CA SER A 125 0.89 2.71 -2.78
C SER A 125 -0.01 3.04 -1.58
N ILE A 126 0.51 3.79 -0.60
CA ILE A 126 -0.26 4.23 0.56
C ILE A 126 -1.38 5.18 0.13
N ASP A 127 -1.11 6.08 -0.80
CA ASP A 127 -2.10 7.05 -1.26
C ASP A 127 -3.19 6.39 -2.12
N LEU A 128 -2.85 5.36 -2.92
CA LEU A 128 -3.83 4.49 -3.57
C LEU A 128 -4.73 3.80 -2.54
N LEU A 129 -4.15 3.17 -1.53
CA LEU A 129 -4.91 2.46 -0.49
C LEU A 129 -5.82 3.41 0.30
N LYS A 130 -5.35 4.62 0.63
CA LYS A 130 -6.20 5.64 1.27
C LYS A 130 -7.36 6.07 0.39
N ALA A 131 -7.12 6.26 -0.91
CA ALA A 131 -8.17 6.60 -1.86
C ALA A 131 -9.22 5.49 -1.95
N GLU A 132 -8.80 4.22 -1.93
CA GLU A 132 -9.72 3.08 -1.97
C GLU A 132 -10.52 2.96 -0.66
N ILE A 133 -9.87 3.10 0.50
CA ILE A 133 -10.55 3.14 1.80
C ILE A 133 -11.61 4.25 1.82
N ALA A 134 -11.29 5.44 1.32
CA ALA A 134 -12.26 6.55 1.27
C ALA A 134 -13.49 6.23 0.40
N LYS A 135 -13.31 5.50 -0.71
CA LYS A 135 -14.43 5.03 -1.54
C LYS A 135 -15.26 3.97 -0.82
N GLU A 136 -14.62 2.97 -0.22
CA GLU A 136 -15.30 1.91 0.53
C GLU A 136 -16.09 2.48 1.72
N GLU A 137 -15.51 3.44 2.45
CA GLU A 137 -16.20 4.13 3.54
C GLU A 137 -17.44 4.91 3.06
N ALA A 138 -17.36 5.54 1.88
CA ALA A 138 -18.49 6.23 1.27
C ALA A 138 -19.62 5.27 0.88
N LEU A 139 -19.29 4.16 0.20
CA LEU A 139 -20.25 3.11 -0.16
C LEU A 139 -20.92 2.51 1.08
N LEU A 140 -20.12 2.20 2.10
CA LEU A 140 -20.61 1.65 3.36
C LEU A 140 -21.55 2.64 4.08
N ALA A 141 -21.29 3.94 3.98
CA ALA A 141 -22.19 4.97 4.52
C ALA A 141 -23.54 5.03 3.78
N GLU A 142 -23.54 4.83 2.46
CA GLU A 142 -24.77 4.74 1.66
C GLU A 142 -25.58 3.49 1.99
N GLU A 143 -24.92 2.33 2.06
CA GLU A 143 -25.56 1.06 2.45
C GLU A 143 -26.17 1.13 3.86
N LYS A 144 -25.46 1.71 4.82
CA LYS A 144 -25.99 1.94 6.18
C LYS A 144 -27.23 2.81 6.17
N LYS A 145 -27.29 3.85 5.33
CA LYS A 145 -28.49 4.70 5.20
C LYS A 145 -29.65 3.89 4.61
N SER A 146 -29.39 3.12 3.55
CA SER A 146 -30.40 2.26 2.92
C SER A 146 -30.98 1.23 3.90
N LEU A 147 -30.13 0.54 4.67
CA LEU A 147 -30.57 -0.39 5.71
C LEU A 147 -31.42 0.29 6.79
N GLN A 148 -31.03 1.49 7.23
CA GLN A 148 -31.83 2.25 8.20
C GLN A 148 -33.21 2.65 7.66
N GLU A 149 -33.33 2.92 6.37
CA GLU A 149 -34.62 3.20 5.72
C GLU A 149 -35.47 1.93 5.64
N MET A 150 -34.89 0.80 5.23
CA MET A 150 -35.57 -0.50 5.21
C MET A 150 -36.05 -0.90 6.60
N ASP A 151 -35.23 -0.75 7.64
CA ASP A 151 -35.61 -1.02 9.03
C ASP A 151 -36.78 -0.16 9.50
N LYS A 152 -36.77 1.13 9.17
CA LYS A 152 -37.89 2.04 9.49
C LYS A 152 -39.16 1.63 8.76
N ASN A 153 -39.05 1.26 7.48
CA ASN A 153 -40.17 0.82 6.67
C ASN A 153 -40.74 -0.51 7.17
N ALA A 154 -39.90 -1.48 7.50
CA ALA A 154 -40.30 -2.76 8.09
C ALA A 154 -41.03 -2.54 9.42
N LYS A 155 -40.49 -1.71 10.32
CA LYS A 155 -41.14 -1.36 11.60
C LYS A 155 -42.49 -0.66 11.40
N ARG A 156 -42.63 0.21 10.40
CA ARG A 156 -43.91 0.85 10.06
C ARG A 156 -44.92 -0.15 9.52
N ALA A 157 -44.50 -1.02 8.60
CA ALA A 157 -45.34 -2.07 8.03
C ALA A 157 -45.81 -3.05 9.12
N GLU A 158 -44.93 -3.47 10.03
CA GLU A 158 -45.31 -4.29 11.18
C GLU A 158 -46.31 -3.57 12.11
N ALA A 159 -46.11 -2.28 12.38
CA ALA A 159 -47.02 -1.51 13.22
C ALA A 159 -48.38 -1.32 12.55
N GLU A 160 -48.43 -1.10 11.25
CA GLU A 160 -49.67 -1.03 10.46
C GLU A 160 -50.38 -2.39 10.42
N ARG A 161 -49.65 -3.48 10.14
CA ARG A 161 -50.19 -4.84 10.20
C ARG A 161 -50.80 -5.12 11.58
N LYS A 162 -50.10 -4.80 12.67
CA LYS A 162 -50.63 -4.93 14.05
C LYS A 162 -51.87 -4.08 14.31
N ARG A 163 -52.06 -2.94 13.62
CA ARG A 163 -53.28 -2.13 13.71
C ARG A 163 -54.42 -2.74 12.91
N GLN A 164 -54.12 -3.22 11.70
CA GLN A 164 -55.08 -3.91 10.83
C GLN A 164 -55.60 -5.18 11.52
N THR A 165 -54.72 -6.04 12.05
CA THR A 165 -55.10 -7.26 12.78
C THR A 165 -55.94 -6.99 14.04
N LYS A 166 -55.83 -5.80 14.63
CA LYS A 166 -56.69 -5.38 15.77
C LYS A 166 -58.08 -4.95 15.33
N ASN A 167 -58.20 -4.42 14.11
CA ASN A 167 -59.45 -3.93 13.54
C ASN A 167 -60.18 -5.03 12.72
N GLU A 168 -59.51 -6.14 12.43
CA GLU A 168 -60.08 -7.29 11.73
C GLU A 168 -61.11 -8.05 12.60
N HIS A 169 -62.14 -8.56 11.93
CA HIS A 169 -63.21 -9.31 12.57
C HIS A 169 -62.68 -10.65 13.13
N PRO A 170 -63.13 -11.11 14.31
CA PRO A 170 -62.58 -12.29 15.01
C PRO A 170 -62.52 -13.59 14.19
N VAL A 171 -63.37 -13.74 13.17
CA VAL A 171 -63.36 -14.89 12.25
C VAL A 171 -62.12 -14.91 11.34
N LEU A 172 -61.67 -13.75 10.85
CA LEU A 172 -60.47 -13.65 10.01
C LEU A 172 -59.19 -13.87 10.84
N ARG A 173 -59.23 -13.47 12.11
CA ARG A 173 -58.15 -13.71 13.07
C ARG A 173 -57.95 -15.18 13.39
N GLN A 174 -59.02 -15.95 13.48
CA GLN A 174 -58.98 -17.42 13.67
C GLN A 174 -58.44 -18.15 12.43
N LEU A 175 -58.57 -17.56 11.23
CA LEU A 175 -58.01 -18.12 10.00
C LEU A 175 -56.49 -17.87 9.87
N ASP A 176 -55.98 -16.77 10.42
CA ASP A 176 -54.54 -16.46 10.47
C ASP A 176 -53.82 -17.17 11.64
N GLU A 177 -54.55 -17.49 12.73
CA GLU A 177 -54.06 -18.29 13.87
C GLU A 177 -54.12 -19.81 13.65
N LEU A 178 -54.86 -20.29 12.63
CA LEU A 178 -54.66 -21.66 12.16
C LEU A 178 -53.19 -21.79 11.80
N PRO A 179 -52.48 -22.85 12.25
CA PRO A 179 -51.15 -23.09 11.76
C PRO A 179 -51.28 -23.08 10.25
N GLN A 180 -50.61 -22.12 9.59
CA GLN A 180 -50.32 -22.23 8.18
C GLN A 180 -49.76 -23.65 8.07
N ILE A 181 -50.57 -24.57 7.53
CA ILE A 181 -50.08 -25.87 7.08
C ILE A 181 -48.93 -25.43 6.24
N ALA A 182 -47.72 -25.73 6.74
CA ALA A 182 -46.50 -25.14 6.27
C ALA A 182 -46.63 -24.95 4.78
N ASP A 183 -46.30 -23.76 4.27
CA ASP A 183 -45.72 -23.71 2.94
C ASP A 183 -44.84 -24.95 2.89
N GLN A 184 -45.24 -25.92 2.08
CA GLN A 184 -44.44 -27.08 1.74
C GLN A 184 -43.28 -26.47 0.97
N THR A 185 -42.39 -25.80 1.69
CA THR A 185 -40.97 -25.98 1.58
C THR A 185 -40.82 -27.48 1.68
N TYR A 186 -40.89 -28.11 0.51
CA TYR A 186 -40.21 -29.36 0.27
C TYR A 186 -38.79 -29.07 0.74
N GLU A 187 -38.52 -29.46 1.98
CA GLU A 187 -37.18 -29.55 2.51
C GLU A 187 -36.50 -30.54 1.58
N PHE A 188 -35.74 -30.01 0.61
CA PHE A 188 -34.84 -30.79 -0.22
C PHE A 188 -33.75 -31.31 0.70
N SER A 189 -34.08 -32.38 1.42
CA SER A 189 -33.14 -33.13 2.21
C SER A 189 -32.28 -33.89 1.22
N LEU A 190 -31.11 -33.33 0.91
CA LEU A 190 -29.99 -34.07 0.33
C LEU A 190 -29.64 -35.18 1.32
N LEU A 191 -30.31 -36.32 1.14
CA LEU A 191 -29.83 -37.58 1.68
C LEU A 191 -28.46 -37.78 1.07
N ASP A 192 -27.45 -37.59 1.89
CA ASP A 192 -26.04 -37.86 1.62
C ASP A 192 -25.90 -39.39 1.45
N THR A 193 -26.42 -39.89 0.33
CA THR A 193 -26.27 -41.25 -0.11
C THR A 193 -25.03 -41.28 -0.96
N THR A 194 -23.94 -41.60 -0.27
CA THR A 194 -22.71 -42.05 -0.88
C THR A 194 -23.04 -43.17 -1.88
N GLY A 195 -23.01 -42.87 -3.18
CA GLY A 195 -22.81 -43.92 -4.18
C GLY A 195 -23.88 -44.18 -5.24
N SER A 196 -24.72 -43.22 -5.65
CA SER A 196 -25.35 -43.33 -6.96
C SER A 196 -25.46 -41.98 -7.66
N GLN A 197 -24.84 -41.90 -8.83
CA GLN A 197 -24.96 -40.78 -9.76
C GLN A 197 -26.39 -40.75 -10.31
N THR A 198 -27.32 -40.08 -9.64
CA THR A 198 -28.50 -39.53 -10.31
C THR A 198 -28.07 -38.23 -10.96
N GLY A 199 -27.32 -38.36 -12.05
CA GLY A 199 -26.85 -37.24 -12.84
C GLY A 199 -28.01 -36.51 -13.51
N LEU A 200 -27.71 -35.31 -13.99
CA LEU A 200 -28.59 -34.48 -14.84
C LEU A 200 -29.19 -35.22 -16.06
N ASP A 201 -28.71 -36.44 -16.36
CA ASP A 201 -29.22 -37.38 -17.37
C ASP A 201 -30.71 -37.73 -17.21
N GLU A 202 -31.24 -37.78 -15.99
CA GLU A 202 -32.67 -38.12 -15.77
C GLU A 202 -33.60 -36.94 -16.12
N LEU A 203 -33.13 -35.69 -16.00
CA LEU A 203 -33.86 -34.50 -16.47
C LEU A 203 -33.74 -34.30 -17.98
N ASP A 204 -32.64 -34.73 -18.58
CA ASP A 204 -32.43 -34.68 -20.03
C ASP A 204 -33.32 -35.71 -20.76
N ALA A 205 -33.78 -36.76 -20.07
CA ALA A 205 -34.73 -37.75 -20.59
C ALA A 205 -36.21 -37.28 -20.58
N ASP A 206 -36.54 -36.18 -19.90
CA ASP A 206 -37.92 -35.68 -19.84
C ASP A 206 -38.28 -34.87 -21.12
N PRO A 207 -39.23 -35.35 -21.94
CA PRO A 207 -39.62 -34.67 -23.18
C PRO A 207 -40.25 -33.29 -22.96
N ALA A 208 -40.75 -32.98 -21.76
CA ALA A 208 -41.25 -31.64 -21.42
C ALA A 208 -40.09 -30.66 -21.16
N ILE A 209 -39.03 -31.12 -20.48
CA ILE A 209 -37.85 -30.31 -20.16
C ILE A 209 -37.04 -30.04 -21.42
N GLN A 210 -36.86 -31.03 -22.30
CA GLN A 210 -36.20 -30.81 -23.59
C GLN A 210 -36.90 -29.75 -24.45
N LYS A 211 -38.24 -29.69 -24.44
CA LYS A 211 -38.98 -28.64 -25.15
C LYS A 211 -38.69 -27.26 -24.56
N LEU A 212 -38.66 -27.12 -23.25
CA LEU A 212 -38.33 -25.87 -22.57
C LEU A 212 -36.87 -25.47 -22.81
N MET A 213 -35.94 -26.43 -22.78
CA MET A 213 -34.52 -26.25 -23.07
C MET A 213 -34.33 -25.73 -24.50
N ASN A 214 -35.03 -26.31 -25.48
CA ASN A 214 -35.01 -25.87 -26.87
C ASN A 214 -35.63 -24.47 -27.05
N GLN A 215 -36.71 -24.17 -26.33
CA GLN A 215 -37.31 -22.82 -26.34
C GLN A 215 -36.38 -21.77 -25.73
N LEU A 216 -35.70 -22.10 -24.62
CA LEU A 216 -34.73 -21.24 -23.97
C LEU A 216 -33.48 -21.04 -24.83
N HIS A 217 -32.99 -22.10 -25.49
CA HIS A 217 -31.88 -22.00 -26.42
C HIS A 217 -32.25 -21.14 -27.63
N GLY A 218 -33.46 -21.29 -28.17
CA GLY A 218 -33.99 -20.43 -29.22
C GLY A 218 -34.11 -18.96 -28.78
N HIS A 219 -34.55 -18.71 -27.54
CA HIS A 219 -34.67 -17.35 -27.02
C HIS A 219 -33.30 -16.71 -26.75
N LEU A 220 -32.36 -17.46 -26.16
CA LEU A 220 -30.99 -17.01 -25.95
C LEU A 220 -30.27 -16.75 -27.27
N GLN A 221 -30.47 -17.60 -28.28
CA GLN A 221 -29.88 -17.41 -29.60
C GLN A 221 -30.51 -16.21 -30.31
N SER A 222 -31.81 -15.97 -30.13
CA SER A 222 -32.47 -14.75 -30.62
C SER A 222 -31.94 -13.51 -29.92
N MET A 223 -31.82 -13.52 -28.59
CA MET A 223 -31.19 -12.43 -27.83
C MET A 223 -29.75 -12.20 -28.28
N GLN A 224 -28.97 -13.26 -28.43
CA GLN A 224 -27.60 -13.19 -28.91
C GLN A 224 -27.51 -12.58 -30.31
N SER A 225 -28.39 -12.97 -31.24
CA SER A 225 -28.44 -12.38 -32.58
C SER A 225 -28.85 -10.90 -32.55
N ASN A 226 -29.73 -10.51 -31.63
CA ASN A 226 -30.15 -9.13 -31.44
C ASN A 226 -29.02 -8.28 -30.81
N THR A 227 -28.19 -8.87 -29.94
CA THR A 227 -27.08 -8.16 -29.28
C THR A 227 -25.77 -8.20 -30.05
N ALA A 228 -25.59 -9.14 -30.99
CA ALA A 228 -24.41 -9.26 -31.83
C ALA A 228 -24.01 -7.95 -32.54
N PRO A 229 -24.92 -7.17 -33.16
CA PRO A 229 -24.56 -5.88 -33.75
C PRO A 229 -24.23 -4.79 -32.72
N MET A 230 -24.66 -4.92 -31.47
CA MET A 230 -24.37 -3.96 -30.40
C MET A 230 -22.99 -4.18 -29.75
N ALA A 231 -22.42 -5.39 -29.87
CA ALA A 231 -21.12 -5.71 -29.27
C ALA A 231 -19.99 -4.79 -29.77
N GLY A 232 -19.99 -4.47 -31.08
CA GLY A 232 -18.98 -3.59 -31.70
C GLY A 232 -19.20 -2.09 -31.46
N LEU A 233 -20.37 -1.66 -30.98
CA LEU A 233 -20.62 -0.24 -30.71
C LEU A 233 -19.81 0.28 -29.54
N SER A 234 -19.57 -0.55 -28.52
CA SER A 234 -18.72 -0.18 -27.39
C SER A 234 -17.29 0.17 -27.83
N GLU A 235 -16.70 -0.63 -28.71
CA GLU A 235 -15.38 -0.38 -29.30
C GLU A 235 -15.37 0.85 -30.23
N ALA A 236 -16.44 1.06 -31.00
CA ALA A 236 -16.58 2.27 -31.82
C ALA A 236 -16.70 3.54 -30.96
N ILE A 237 -17.40 3.46 -29.82
CA ILE A 237 -17.52 4.56 -28.85
C ILE A 237 -16.17 4.84 -28.19
N THR A 238 -15.46 3.82 -27.70
CA THR A 238 -14.13 4.04 -27.10
C THR A 238 -13.12 4.57 -28.12
N ARG A 239 -13.16 4.09 -29.37
CA ARG A 239 -12.32 4.62 -30.45
C ARG A 239 -12.64 6.07 -30.80
N SER A 240 -13.92 6.45 -30.81
CA SER A 240 -14.32 7.84 -31.06
C SER A 240 -14.00 8.77 -29.88
N GLN A 241 -14.15 8.29 -28.64
CA GLN A 241 -13.66 8.99 -27.44
C GLN A 241 -12.14 9.20 -27.49
N ALA A 242 -11.36 8.16 -27.78
CA ALA A 242 -9.90 8.29 -27.91
C ALA A 242 -9.51 9.28 -29.02
N ALA A 243 -10.20 9.27 -30.16
CA ALA A 243 -9.97 10.24 -31.24
C ALA A 243 -10.32 11.68 -30.82
N LEU A 244 -11.38 11.87 -30.02
CA LEU A 244 -11.74 13.17 -29.45
C LEU A 244 -10.74 13.64 -28.40
N ASP A 245 -10.23 12.73 -27.55
CA ASP A 245 -9.19 13.05 -26.57
C ASP A 245 -7.89 13.49 -27.25
N HIS A 246 -7.52 12.82 -28.36
CA HIS A 246 -6.39 13.24 -29.20
C HIS A 246 -6.61 14.58 -29.91
N TYR A 247 -7.85 14.96 -30.21
CA TYR A 247 -8.18 16.28 -30.77
C TYR A 247 -8.30 17.36 -29.70
N SER A 248 -8.69 16.99 -28.48
CA SER A 248 -8.86 17.87 -27.31
C SER A 248 -7.55 18.17 -26.58
N THR A 249 -6.40 17.81 -27.15
CA THR A 249 -5.11 18.45 -26.84
C THR A 249 -4.78 19.52 -27.90
N PRO A 250 -5.41 20.71 -27.89
CA PRO A 250 -4.91 21.86 -28.62
C PRO A 250 -3.82 22.56 -27.79
N ASN A 251 -2.69 22.83 -28.45
CA ASN A 251 -1.78 23.96 -28.24
C ASN A 251 -1.68 24.55 -26.82
N ASP A 252 -0.60 24.21 -26.13
CA ASP A 252 0.30 25.24 -25.59
C ASP A 252 1.27 25.70 -26.71
#